data_AF-A0A497DNK1-F1
#
_entry.id   AF-A0A497DNK1-F1
#
_cell.length_a   1.000
_cell.length_b   1.000
_cell.length_c   1.000
_cell.angle_alpha   90.00
_cell.angle_beta   90.00
_cell.angle_gamma   90.00
#
_symmetry.space_group_name_H-M   'P 1'
#
loop_
_entity.id
_entity.type
_entity.pdbx_description
1 polymer ?
#
loop_
_entity_poly.entity_id
_entity_poly.type
_entity_poly.pdbx_seq_one_letter_code
_entity_poly.pdbx_strand_id
1 'polypeptide(L)' 'IHIYKIDTEKEKELASVFGIQSIPAFLFVPQTGKPTMSNGIAQTDEETKAMFKKMIDEILLGEGAS' A
#
# COMPACT_ATOMS: atom_id res chain seq x y z
N ILE A 1 0.87 -10.40 -8.56
CA ILE A 1 1.26 -9.22 -7.76
C ILE A 1 2.64 -9.43 -7.15
N HIS A 2 3.41 -8.36 -6.98
CA HIS A 2 4.71 -8.39 -6.30
C HIS A 2 4.62 -7.55 -5.03
N ILE A 3 5.26 -8.00 -3.96
CA ILE A 3 5.28 -7.32 -2.66
C ILE A 3 6.73 -6.99 -2.34
N TYR A 4 7.01 -5.70 -2.12
CA TYR A 4 8.34 -5.20 -1.79
C TYR A 4 8.33 -4.62 -0.37
N LYS A 5 9.44 -4.80 0.34
CA LYS A 5 9.68 -4.18 1.64
C LYS A 5 10.83 -3.20 1.49
N ILE A 6 10.58 -1.94 1.81
CA ILE A 6 11.55 -0.86 1.68
C ILE A 6 11.87 -0.33 3.07
N ASP A 7 13.17 -0.15 3.35
CA ASP A 7 13.67 0.52 4.54
C ASP A 7 13.76 2.03 4.24
N THR A 8 12.79 2.80 4.72
CA THR A 8 12.70 4.24 4.47
C THR A 8 13.78 5.04 5.17
N GLU A 9 14.45 4.49 6.19
CA GLU A 9 15.58 5.16 6.85
C GLU A 9 16.82 5.15 5.96
N LYS A 10 16.97 4.12 5.12
CA LYS A 10 18.01 4.02 4.09
C LYS A 10 17.61 4.74 2.81
N GLU A 11 16.36 4.59 2.38
CA GLU A 11 15.83 5.15 1.13
C GLU A 11 15.13 6.50 1.36
N LYS A 12 15.85 7.48 1.91
CA LYS A 12 15.27 8.78 2.34
C LYS A 12 14.67 9.60 1.19
N GLU A 13 15.30 9.58 0.02
CA GLU A 13 14.80 10.29 -1.16
C GLU A 13 13.46 9.70 -1.61
N LEU A 14 13.37 8.38 -1.69
CA LEU A 14 12.14 7.67 -2.04
C LEU A 14 11.03 7.97 -1.03
N ALA A 15 11.33 7.91 0.27
CA ALA A 15 10.38 8.26 1.32
C ALA A 15 9.87 9.71 1.19
N SER A 16 10.76 10.65 0.83
CA SER A 16 10.40 12.05 0.62
C SER A 16 9.54 12.26 -0.63
N VAL A 17 9.86 11.60 -1.75
CA VAL A 17 9.08 11.69 -3.01
C VAL A 17 7.64 11.22 -2.81
N PHE A 18 7.47 10.16 -2.02
CA PHE A 18 6.15 9.63 -1.68
C PHE A 18 5.54 10.27 -0.42
N GLY A 19 6.17 11.27 0.20
CA GLY A 19 5.61 11.97 1.36
C GLY A 19 5.30 11.05 2.55
N ILE A 20 6.12 10.02 2.79
CA ILE A 20 5.92 9.08 3.90
C ILE A 20 6.16 9.80 5.23
N GLN A 21 5.10 9.97 6.02
CA GLN A 21 5.15 10.66 7.31
C GLN A 21 5.02 9.73 8.52
N SER A 22 4.41 8.56 8.32
CA SER A 22 4.15 7.58 9.37
C SER A 22 4.43 6.17 8.86
N ILE A 23 4.94 5.31 9.75
CA ILE A 23 5.24 3.90 9.46
C ILE A 23 4.30 3.06 10.34
N PRO A 24 3.65 2.01 9.79
CA PRO A 24 3.80 1.50 8.43
C PRO A 24 3.00 2.29 7.38
N ALA A 25 3.59 2.46 6.20
CA ALA A 25 2.97 3.02 5.00
C ALA A 25 2.95 1.98 3.88
N PHE A 26 1.88 1.97 3.08
CA PHE A 26 1.64 1.02 2.02
C PHE A 26 1.37 1.76 0.72
N LEU A 27 2.16 1.45 -0.31
CA LEU A 27 2.01 2.02 -1.65
C LEU A 27 1.49 0.93 -2.61
N PHE A 28 0.32 1.16 -3.18
CA PHE A 28 -0.29 0.29 -4.18
C PHE A 28 -0.06 0.89 -5.57
N VAL A 29 0.64 0.16 -6.44
CA VAL A 29 1.00 0.60 -7.79
C VAL A 29 0.29 -0.29 -8.83
N PRO A 30 -0.85 0.13 -9.38
CA PRO A 30 -1.53 -0.62 -10.44
C PRO A 30 -0.75 -0.54 -11.75
N GLN A 31 -1.01 -1.48 -12.68
CA GLN A 31 -0.38 -1.46 -14.00
C GLN A 31 -0.76 -0.22 -14.82
N THR A 32 -1.97 0.32 -14.59
CA THR A 32 -2.49 1.52 -15.24
C THR A 32 -3.13 2.43 -14.20
N GLY A 33 -2.94 3.74 -14.34
CA GLY A 33 -3.43 4.73 -13.39
C GLY A 33 -2.36 5.24 -12.44
N LYS A 34 -2.78 5.91 -11.36
CA LYS A 34 -1.87 6.52 -10.38
C LYS A 34 -1.71 5.60 -9.17
N PRO A 35 -0.52 5.58 -8.53
CA PRO A 35 -0.34 4.90 -7.25
C PRO A 35 -1.24 5.47 -6.16
N THR A 36 -1.65 4.61 -5.23
CA THR A 36 -2.46 4.96 -4.06
C THR A 36 -1.70 4.63 -2.79
N MET A 37 -1.71 5.54 -1.82
CA MET A 37 -1.13 5.31 -0.50
C MET A 37 -2.18 5.00 0.56
N SER A 38 -1.82 4.14 1.50
CA SER A 38 -2.55 3.86 2.73
C SER A 38 -1.57 3.82 3.91
N ASN A 39 -2.04 4.16 5.10
CA ASN A 39 -1.22 4.22 6.31
C ASN A 39 -1.92 3.45 7.43
N GLY A 40 -1.13 2.75 8.26
CA GLY A 40 -1.62 2.03 9.42
C GLY A 40 -2.19 0.63 9.13
N ILE A 41 -2.57 -0.05 10.20
CA ILE A 41 -3.13 -1.42 10.20
C ILE A 41 -4.45 -1.42 10.98
N ALA A 42 -5.25 -2.48 10.83
CA ALA A 42 -6.47 -2.65 11.60
C ALA A 42 -6.16 -3.08 13.05
N GLN A 43 -7.21 -3.22 13.88
CA GLN A 43 -7.06 -3.58 15.30
C GLN A 43 -6.55 -5.01 15.49
N THR A 44 -6.89 -5.90 14.56
CA THR A 44 -6.47 -7.31 14.58
C THR A 44 -5.75 -7.71 13.29
N ASP A 45 -4.99 -8.81 13.38
CA ASP A 45 -4.28 -9.38 12.23
C ASP A 45 -5.25 -9.84 11.13
N GLU A 46 -6.39 -10.40 11.52
CA GLU A 46 -7.40 -10.91 10.59
C GLU A 46 -8.06 -9.76 9.82
N GLU A 47 -8.42 -8.68 10.50
CA GLU A 47 -8.96 -7.47 9.87
C GLU A 47 -7.90 -6.78 8.99
N THR A 48 -6.64 -6.79 9.41
CA THR A 48 -5.53 -6.25 8.62
C THR A 48 -5.36 -7.03 7.32
N LYS A 49 -5.46 -8.37 7.38
CA LYS A 49 -5.42 -9.23 6.20
C LYS A 49 -6.63 -8.97 5.27
N ALA A 50 -7.82 -8.84 5.84
CA ALA A 50 -9.03 -8.53 5.08
C ALA A 50 -8.93 -7.15 4.39
N MET A 51 -8.41 -6.14 5.09
CA MET A 51 -8.14 -4.81 4.57
C MET A 51 -7.19 -4.87 3.37
N PHE A 52 -6.05 -5.57 3.48
CA PHE A 52 -5.12 -5.71 2.36
C PHE A 52 -5.72 -6.47 1.18
N LYS A 53 -6.44 -7.56 1.43
CA LYS A 53 -7.11 -8.31 0.37
C LYS A 53 -8.04 -7.39 -0.43
N LYS A 54 -8.91 -6.64 0.27
CA LYS A 54 -9.82 -5.68 -0.36
C LYS A 54 -9.08 -4.65 -1.21
N MET A 55 -8.03 -4.02 -0.66
CA MET A 55 -7.26 -3.00 -1.39
C MET A 55 -6.54 -3.57 -2.61
N ILE A 56 -6.01 -4.80 -2.52
CA ILE A 56 -5.38 -5.48 -3.65
C ILE A 56 -6.41 -5.78 -4.74
N ASP A 57 -7.56 -6.35 -4.37
CA ASP A 57 -8.63 -6.70 -5.30
C ASP A 57 -9.15 -5.43 -6.02
N GLU A 58 -9.41 -4.36 -5.28
CA GLU A 58 -9.96 -3.10 -5.83
C GLU A 58 -8.93 -2.30 -6.64
N ILE A 59 -7.68 -2.17 -6.16
CA ILE A 59 -6.70 -1.26 -6.75
C ILE A 59 -5.81 -1.96 -7.78
N LEU A 60 -5.32 -3.16 -7.47
CA LEU A 60 -4.30 -3.83 -8.28
C LEU A 60 -4.91 -4.80 -9.31
N LEU A 61 -6.05 -5.42 -8.97
CA LEU A 61 -6.70 -6.42 -9.81
C LEU A 61 -7.97 -5.91 -10.52
N GLY A 62 -8.54 -4.79 -10.05
CA GLY A 62 -9.73 -4.18 -10.64
C GLY A 62 -11.04 -4.94 -10.38
N GLU A 63 -11.09 -5.80 -9.37
CA GLU A 63 -12.22 -6.68 -9.06
C GLU A 63 -13.38 -5.98 -8.31
N GLY A 64 -13.34 -4.66 -8.13
CA GLY A 64 -14.36 -3.87 -7.43
C GLY A 64 -14.97 -2.70 -8.21
N ALA A 65 -14.55 -2.48 -9.46
CA ALA A 65 -15.15 -1.48 -10.34
C ALA A 65 -16.23 -2.17 -11.20
N SER A 66 -17.48 -2.19 -10.72
CA SER A 66 -18.66 -2.69 -11.43
C SER A 66 -19.81 -1.71 -11.28
#